data_AF-A0A1H0NTT9-F1
#
_entry.id   AF-A0A1H0NTT9-F1
#
_cell.length_a   1.000
_cell.length_b   1.000
_cell.length_c   1.000
_cell.angle_alpha   90.00
_cell.angle_beta   90.00
_cell.angle_gamma   90.00
#
_symmetry.space_group_name_H-M   'P 1'
#
loop_
_entity.id
_entity.type
_entity.pdbx_description
1 polymer ?
#
loop_
_entity_poly.entity_id
_entity_poly.type
_entity_poly.pdbx_seq_one_letter_code
_entity_poly.pdbx_strand_id
1 'polypeptide(L)'
;MPTETATLAPAAPVTFERHPEQYRHWKLTFDGPIATLAMDVDEEGGLRPGYTLKLNSYDLGVDIELHDALQRIRFEHPEVRTVVLTSAKDRIFCSGANIFMLGKSSHAWKVNFCKFTNETRNGIEDASRHSGIRFIAACNGTTAGGGYELALACDEIVLIDDRSSAVSLPEVPLLGVLPGTGGLTRVTDKRRVRRDHADIFCLTTEGVRGQRAKDWRLVDDVVKPARFNEHVRERAQALAAQSDRPAGEAGVALTPLARHTSDTGYRYDTVRVDIDRDARHATITVSAPTGEQPTDVAGIVAAGAQWWPLKMARELDDAILTLRANHLDIGMWVLKTTGDAAQVLAADALMDAHASHWFVRETIGMLRRTLARLDVSSRSLFALVEPGSCFAGTLLELALAADRTYMLHMPDAPDEAPHLHADAANFGRYPMPNGLTRIAARFYEESDALAAVREQAGKPLAGPAAEALGLVTAALDDIDWEDEIRIAIEERASLSPDALTGLEANLRFGGHETMETRIFGRLTAWQNWIFNRPNAVGEHGALKVFGTGNKARFDWDRV
;
A
#
# COMPACT_ATOMS: atom_id res chain seq x y z
N MET A 1 37.14 11.28 -23.33
CA MET A 1 36.32 12.50 -23.51
C MET A 1 35.17 12.41 -22.54
N PRO A 2 34.98 13.39 -21.64
CA PRO A 2 33.86 13.35 -20.71
C PRO A 2 32.58 13.60 -21.52
N THR A 3 31.70 12.61 -21.53
CA THR A 3 30.35 12.70 -22.11
C THR A 3 29.58 13.78 -21.36
N GLU A 4 29.14 14.80 -22.09
CA GLU A 4 28.17 15.79 -21.63
C GLU A 4 26.94 15.06 -21.07
N THR A 5 26.78 15.10 -19.75
CA THR A 5 25.52 14.76 -19.10
C THR A 5 24.52 15.85 -19.48
N ALA A 6 23.73 15.61 -20.51
CA ALA A 6 22.54 16.38 -20.80
C ALA A 6 21.70 16.43 -19.52
N THR A 7 21.66 17.59 -18.87
CA THR A 7 20.82 17.86 -17.71
C THR A 7 19.37 17.85 -18.18
N LEU A 8 18.75 16.66 -18.14
CA LEU A 8 17.31 16.52 -18.24
C LEU A 8 16.68 17.40 -17.16
N ALA A 9 15.71 18.24 -17.54
CA ALA A 9 14.92 19.00 -16.59
C ALA A 9 14.38 18.05 -15.49
N PRO A 10 14.38 18.46 -14.21
CA PRO A 10 13.88 17.60 -13.14
C PRO A 10 12.44 17.20 -13.44
N ALA A 11 12.16 15.90 -13.38
CA ALA A 11 10.82 15.39 -13.61
C ALA A 11 9.85 15.98 -12.57
N ALA A 12 8.65 16.38 -13.01
CA ALA A 12 7.65 16.96 -12.11
C ALA A 12 7.36 16.02 -10.92
N PRO A 13 7.18 16.51 -9.69
CA PRO A 13 6.81 15.68 -8.55
C PRO A 13 5.55 14.85 -8.83
N VAL A 14 5.50 13.62 -8.31
CA VAL A 14 4.32 12.76 -8.41
C VAL A 14 3.25 13.25 -7.43
N THR A 15 2.03 13.44 -7.91
CA THR A 15 0.83 13.65 -7.09
C THR A 15 -0.05 12.40 -7.15
N PHE A 16 -0.53 11.94 -6.00
CA PHE A 16 -1.34 10.74 -5.86
C PHE A 16 -2.84 11.03 -5.81
N GLU A 17 -3.23 12.22 -5.38
CA GLU A 17 -4.63 12.64 -5.44
C GLU A 17 -5.16 12.64 -6.88
N ARG A 18 -6.31 11.99 -7.08
CA ARG A 18 -7.06 11.96 -8.34
C ARG A 18 -8.55 12.13 -8.07
N HIS A 19 -9.31 12.34 -9.15
CA HIS A 19 -10.75 12.36 -9.15
C HIS A 19 -11.26 11.69 -10.43
N PRO A 20 -12.39 10.95 -10.42
CA PRO A 20 -12.91 10.23 -11.59
C PRO A 20 -13.05 11.08 -12.86
N GLU A 21 -13.39 12.37 -12.73
CA GLU A 21 -13.52 13.29 -13.87
C GLU A 21 -12.19 13.55 -14.60
N GLN A 22 -11.05 13.26 -13.96
CA GLN A 22 -9.72 13.46 -14.51
C GLN A 22 -9.06 12.15 -14.94
N TYR A 23 -9.75 11.01 -14.78
CA TYR A 23 -9.19 9.72 -15.17
C TYR A 23 -8.93 9.67 -16.67
N ARG A 24 -7.74 9.19 -17.03
CA ARG A 24 -7.34 8.92 -18.41
C ARG A 24 -7.37 7.43 -18.72
N HIS A 25 -7.38 6.57 -17.71
CA HIS A 25 -7.07 5.16 -17.88
C HIS A 25 -8.17 4.21 -17.41
N TRP A 26 -9.18 4.71 -16.70
CA TRP A 26 -10.23 3.90 -16.10
C TRP A 26 -11.61 4.51 -16.32
N LYS A 27 -12.60 3.64 -16.53
CA LYS A 27 -14.02 4.00 -16.58
C LYS A 27 -14.76 3.26 -15.47
N LEU A 28 -15.53 4.01 -14.69
CA LEU A 28 -16.41 3.49 -13.65
C LEU A 28 -17.86 3.59 -14.10
N THR A 29 -18.60 2.51 -13.93
CA THR A 29 -20.06 2.47 -14.10
C THR A 29 -20.69 1.64 -13.00
N PHE A 30 -21.94 1.97 -12.65
CA PHE A 30 -22.64 1.38 -11.51
C PHE A 30 -24.02 0.90 -11.95
N ASP A 31 -24.31 -0.38 -11.70
CA ASP A 31 -25.59 -1.03 -11.98
C ASP A 31 -26.05 -1.77 -10.72
N GLY A 32 -26.78 -1.05 -9.87
CA GLY A 32 -27.19 -1.53 -8.55
C GLY A 32 -25.99 -2.02 -7.73
N PRO A 33 -25.96 -3.30 -7.30
CA PRO A 33 -24.89 -3.82 -6.45
C PRO A 33 -23.56 -4.10 -7.19
N ILE A 34 -23.50 -3.87 -8.49
CA ILE A 34 -22.33 -4.19 -9.32
C ILE A 34 -21.70 -2.89 -9.84
N ALA A 35 -20.45 -2.65 -9.49
CA ALA A 35 -19.61 -1.68 -10.18
C ALA A 35 -18.83 -2.38 -11.30
N THR A 36 -18.75 -1.77 -12.48
CA THR A 36 -17.79 -2.18 -13.51
C THR A 36 -16.66 -1.17 -13.57
N LEU A 37 -15.45 -1.65 -13.30
CA LEU A 37 -14.20 -0.92 -13.42
C LEU A 37 -13.49 -1.40 -14.70
N ALA A 38 -13.63 -0.63 -15.77
CA ALA A 38 -13.08 -0.97 -17.08
C ALA A 38 -11.76 -0.25 -17.34
N MET A 39 -10.70 -1.01 -17.57
CA MET A 39 -9.39 -0.51 -17.98
C MET A 39 -9.43 -0.02 -19.42
N ASP A 40 -9.14 1.25 -19.63
CA ASP A 40 -9.10 1.91 -20.94
C ASP A 40 -7.91 2.88 -21.01
N VAL A 41 -6.70 2.33 -20.94
CA VAL A 41 -5.50 3.15 -20.87
C VAL A 41 -5.37 4.06 -22.09
N ASP A 42 -5.32 5.38 -21.84
CA ASP A 42 -4.82 6.35 -22.81
C ASP A 42 -3.33 6.09 -23.11
N GLU A 43 -3.03 5.73 -24.37
CA GLU A 43 -1.67 5.37 -24.80
C GLU A 43 -0.69 6.55 -24.68
N GLU A 44 -1.18 7.79 -24.75
CA GLU A 44 -0.39 9.01 -24.62
C GLU A 44 -0.46 9.59 -23.18
N GLY A 45 -0.99 8.81 -22.25
CA GLY A 45 -1.18 9.19 -20.85
C GLY A 45 -0.08 8.80 -19.88
N GLY A 46 1.13 8.53 -20.37
CA GLY A 46 2.27 8.22 -19.50
C GLY A 46 2.53 9.32 -18.46
N LEU A 47 2.73 8.91 -17.21
CA LEU A 47 3.09 9.80 -16.09
C LEU A 47 4.47 10.44 -16.28
N ARG A 48 5.35 9.74 -17.01
CA ARG A 48 6.68 10.22 -17.41
C ARG A 48 6.79 10.19 -18.93
N PRO A 49 7.54 11.13 -19.53
CA PRO A 49 7.71 11.15 -20.97
C PRO A 49 8.60 10.00 -21.46
N GLY A 50 8.51 9.71 -22.77
CA GLY A 50 9.44 8.82 -23.46
C GLY A 50 8.92 7.40 -23.68
N TYR A 51 7.66 7.09 -23.41
CA TYR A 51 7.04 5.82 -23.78
C TYR A 51 5.56 6.03 -24.07
N THR A 52 4.95 5.07 -24.77
CA THR A 52 3.50 5.00 -25.01
C THR A 52 2.93 3.76 -24.33
N LEU A 53 1.74 3.90 -23.75
CA LEU A 53 1.06 2.88 -22.96
C LEU A 53 0.12 2.02 -23.81
N LYS A 54 0.65 1.45 -24.90
CA LYS A 54 -0.13 0.63 -25.83
C LYS A 54 -0.70 -0.63 -25.17
N LEU A 55 -1.78 -1.16 -25.73
CA LEU A 55 -2.33 -2.48 -25.39
C LEU A 55 -2.69 -2.63 -23.89
N ASN A 56 -3.24 -1.59 -23.27
CA ASN A 56 -3.50 -1.58 -21.83
C ASN A 56 -2.26 -1.96 -20.99
N SER A 57 -1.06 -1.58 -21.46
CA SER A 57 0.11 -1.58 -20.59
C SER A 57 0.02 -0.43 -19.60
N TYR A 58 0.63 -0.57 -18.42
CA TYR A 58 0.47 0.42 -17.35
C TYR A 58 1.78 0.94 -16.78
N ASP A 59 1.74 2.18 -16.28
CA ASP A 59 2.78 2.79 -15.46
C ASP A 59 2.23 3.14 -14.06
N LEU A 60 2.96 3.95 -13.31
CA LEU A 60 2.52 4.39 -11.98
C LEU A 60 1.24 5.26 -12.04
N GLY A 61 1.05 6.07 -13.08
CA GLY A 61 -0.12 6.95 -13.20
C GLY A 61 -1.43 6.16 -13.34
N VAL A 62 -1.41 5.10 -14.13
CA VAL A 62 -2.53 4.16 -14.27
C VAL A 62 -2.91 3.51 -12.93
N ASP A 63 -1.91 3.14 -12.11
CA ASP A 63 -2.17 2.51 -10.82
C ASP A 63 -2.62 3.52 -9.74
N ILE A 64 -2.18 4.78 -9.85
CA ILE A 64 -2.68 5.87 -9.00
C ILE A 64 -4.19 6.06 -9.23
N GLU A 65 -4.65 6.07 -10.49
CA GLU A 65 -6.08 6.12 -10.80
C GLU A 65 -6.81 4.86 -10.32
N LEU A 66 -6.22 3.66 -10.46
CA LEU A 66 -6.81 2.42 -9.93
C LEU A 66 -6.98 2.49 -8.40
N HIS A 67 -5.96 2.97 -7.69
CA HIS A 67 -6.02 3.17 -6.25
C HIS A 67 -7.16 4.11 -5.86
N ASP A 68 -7.27 5.27 -6.51
CA ASP A 68 -8.36 6.22 -6.28
C ASP A 68 -9.72 5.59 -6.60
N ALA A 69 -9.87 4.91 -7.74
CA ALA A 69 -11.13 4.27 -8.15
C ALA A 69 -11.63 3.24 -7.12
N LEU A 70 -10.71 2.46 -6.53
CA LEU A 70 -11.04 1.53 -5.44
C LEU A 70 -11.50 2.29 -4.18
N GLN A 71 -10.91 3.45 -3.89
CA GLN A 71 -11.35 4.29 -2.77
C GLN A 71 -12.73 4.91 -3.03
N ARG A 72 -13.02 5.36 -4.26
CA ARG A 72 -14.35 5.82 -4.66
C ARG A 72 -15.39 4.73 -4.45
N ILE A 73 -15.14 3.51 -4.90
CA ILE A 73 -16.06 2.39 -4.70
C ILE A 73 -16.29 2.11 -3.21
N ARG A 74 -15.23 2.09 -2.38
CA ARG A 74 -15.35 1.81 -0.95
C ARG A 74 -16.25 2.82 -0.23
N PHE A 75 -16.03 4.10 -0.47
CA PHE A 75 -16.63 5.19 0.31
C PHE A 75 -17.83 5.85 -0.35
N GLU A 76 -17.85 6.01 -1.67
CA GLU A 76 -18.90 6.75 -2.39
C GLU A 76 -20.02 5.82 -2.88
N HIS A 77 -19.83 4.50 -2.79
CA HIS A 77 -20.79 3.50 -3.29
C HIS A 77 -21.08 2.39 -2.26
N PRO A 78 -21.79 2.70 -1.15
CA PRO A 78 -22.24 1.70 -0.18
C PRO A 78 -23.08 0.58 -0.80
N GLU A 79 -23.85 0.88 -1.84
CA GLU A 79 -24.70 -0.07 -2.53
C GLU A 79 -23.92 -1.14 -3.30
N VAL A 80 -22.69 -0.83 -3.70
CA VAL A 80 -21.82 -1.73 -4.47
C VAL A 80 -21.28 -2.84 -3.57
N ARG A 81 -21.44 -4.08 -4.02
CA ARG A 81 -21.05 -5.31 -3.33
C ARG A 81 -20.10 -6.17 -4.14
N THR A 82 -20.09 -6.00 -5.46
CA THR A 82 -19.13 -6.66 -6.35
C THR A 82 -18.59 -5.71 -7.40
N VAL A 83 -17.29 -5.79 -7.64
CA VAL A 83 -16.60 -5.03 -8.68
C VAL A 83 -16.18 -5.98 -9.79
N VAL A 84 -16.69 -5.76 -10.99
CA VAL A 84 -16.23 -6.41 -12.22
C VAL A 84 -15.06 -5.61 -12.77
N LEU A 85 -13.87 -6.17 -12.69
CA LEU A 85 -12.69 -5.62 -13.35
C LEU A 85 -12.61 -6.18 -14.77
N THR A 86 -12.66 -5.31 -15.78
CA THR A 86 -12.64 -5.71 -17.20
C THR A 86 -11.83 -4.74 -18.04
N SER A 87 -11.74 -4.97 -19.35
CA SER A 87 -11.14 -4.04 -20.31
C SER A 87 -12.19 -3.45 -21.23
N ALA A 88 -12.04 -2.15 -21.52
CA ALA A 88 -12.82 -1.46 -22.56
C ALA A 88 -12.19 -1.60 -23.97
N LYS A 89 -11.01 -2.21 -24.08
CA LYS A 89 -10.29 -2.40 -25.35
C LYS A 89 -10.52 -3.80 -25.90
N ASP A 90 -10.70 -3.89 -27.22
CA ASP A 90 -10.92 -5.17 -27.90
C ASP A 90 -9.70 -6.10 -27.82
N ARG A 91 -9.93 -7.37 -27.50
CA ARG A 91 -8.95 -8.48 -27.54
C ARG A 91 -7.77 -8.36 -26.56
N ILE A 92 -7.74 -7.34 -25.71
CA ILE A 92 -6.70 -7.13 -24.70
C ILE A 92 -7.35 -6.77 -23.37
N PHE A 93 -7.10 -7.58 -22.34
CA PHE A 93 -7.47 -7.22 -20.97
C PHE A 93 -6.45 -6.22 -20.43
N CYS A 94 -5.20 -6.68 -20.28
CA CYS A 94 -4.07 -5.88 -19.83
C CYS A 94 -2.77 -6.61 -20.20
N SER A 95 -1.80 -5.88 -20.80
CA SER A 95 -0.51 -6.45 -21.20
C SER A 95 0.58 -6.32 -20.13
N GLY A 96 0.24 -5.83 -18.94
CA GLY A 96 1.17 -5.69 -17.82
C GLY A 96 1.91 -4.36 -17.74
N ALA A 97 2.88 -4.27 -16.83
CA ALA A 97 3.71 -3.08 -16.66
C ALA A 97 4.42 -2.73 -17.99
N ASN A 98 4.41 -1.46 -18.37
CA ASN A 98 4.98 -1.04 -19.64
C ASN A 98 6.51 -1.26 -19.66
N ILE A 99 6.97 -2.08 -20.60
CA ILE A 99 8.36 -2.53 -20.67
C ILE A 99 9.31 -1.38 -20.99
N PHE A 100 8.89 -0.44 -21.86
CA PHE A 100 9.69 0.74 -22.21
C PHE A 100 9.83 1.69 -21.01
N MET A 101 8.76 1.87 -20.23
CA MET A 101 8.81 2.59 -18.95
C MET A 101 9.82 1.94 -17.99
N LEU A 102 9.76 0.62 -17.81
CA LEU A 102 10.69 -0.10 -16.93
C LEU A 102 12.16 0.04 -17.38
N GLY A 103 12.42 -0.07 -18.69
CA GLY A 103 13.75 0.08 -19.28
C GLY A 103 14.35 1.49 -19.16
N LYS A 104 13.49 2.52 -19.04
CA LYS A 104 13.90 3.94 -18.87
C LYS A 104 13.92 4.40 -17.41
N SER A 105 13.33 3.64 -16.50
CA SER A 105 13.19 4.02 -15.10
C SER A 105 14.47 3.77 -14.30
N SER A 106 14.74 4.60 -13.31
CA SER A 106 15.79 4.34 -12.30
C SER A 106 15.48 3.08 -11.49
N HIS A 107 16.45 2.60 -10.70
CA HIS A 107 16.20 1.50 -9.78
C HIS A 107 15.15 1.88 -8.74
N ALA A 108 15.33 3.01 -8.05
CA ALA A 108 14.41 3.50 -7.03
C ALA A 108 12.97 3.70 -7.56
N TRP A 109 12.81 4.21 -8.79
CA TRP A 109 11.49 4.34 -9.41
C TRP A 109 10.80 2.98 -9.61
N LYS A 110 11.53 1.97 -10.13
CA LYS A 110 10.98 0.61 -10.29
C LYS A 110 10.58 -0.01 -8.95
N VAL A 111 11.41 0.15 -7.91
CA VAL A 111 11.10 -0.36 -6.57
C VAL A 111 9.86 0.32 -5.99
N ASN A 112 9.74 1.65 -6.09
CA ASN A 112 8.56 2.37 -5.62
C ASN A 112 7.31 1.99 -6.42
N PHE A 113 7.43 1.87 -7.75
CA PHE A 113 6.35 1.40 -8.62
C PHE A 113 5.86 0.01 -8.20
N CYS A 114 6.76 -0.96 -8.03
CA CYS A 114 6.40 -2.31 -7.57
C CYS A 114 5.77 -2.27 -6.18
N LYS A 115 6.29 -1.46 -5.25
CA LYS A 115 5.74 -1.35 -3.90
C LYS A 115 4.30 -0.81 -3.91
N PHE A 116 4.08 0.34 -4.55
CA PHE A 116 2.76 0.96 -4.63
C PHE A 116 1.73 0.04 -5.32
N THR A 117 2.09 -0.54 -6.46
CA THR A 117 1.21 -1.44 -7.21
C THR A 117 0.89 -2.73 -6.43
N ASN A 118 1.84 -3.27 -5.67
CA ASN A 118 1.59 -4.36 -4.73
C ASN A 118 0.61 -3.95 -3.61
N GLU A 119 0.77 -2.77 -3.02
CA GLU A 119 -0.14 -2.24 -1.99
C GLU A 119 -1.57 -2.05 -2.55
N THR A 120 -1.72 -1.54 -3.77
CA THR A 120 -3.03 -1.42 -4.46
C THR A 120 -3.71 -2.79 -4.62
N ARG A 121 -2.97 -3.80 -5.07
CA ARG A 121 -3.47 -5.18 -5.25
C ARG A 121 -3.79 -5.87 -3.93
N ASN A 122 -2.95 -5.71 -2.91
CA ASN A 122 -3.24 -6.20 -1.56
C ASN A 122 -4.51 -5.51 -1.01
N GLY A 123 -4.74 -4.24 -1.35
CA GLY A 123 -5.96 -3.51 -1.00
C GLY A 123 -7.25 -4.12 -1.58
N ILE A 124 -7.19 -4.75 -2.76
CA ILE A 124 -8.33 -5.49 -3.33
C ILE A 124 -8.70 -6.67 -2.41
N GLU A 125 -7.71 -7.42 -1.95
CA GLU A 125 -7.90 -8.58 -1.06
C GLU A 125 -8.28 -8.16 0.35
N ASP A 126 -7.76 -7.03 0.85
CA ASP A 126 -8.18 -6.41 2.10
C ASP A 126 -9.66 -6.02 2.07
N ALA A 127 -10.12 -5.41 0.97
CA ALA A 127 -11.54 -5.07 0.78
C ALA A 127 -12.43 -6.33 0.70
N SER A 128 -11.95 -7.40 0.07
CA SER A 128 -12.64 -8.69 0.11
C SER A 128 -12.81 -9.20 1.55
N ARG A 129 -11.76 -9.16 2.37
CA ARG A 129 -11.85 -9.63 3.76
C ARG A 129 -12.70 -8.74 4.66
N HIS A 130 -12.66 -7.42 4.46
CA HIS A 130 -13.11 -6.47 5.50
C HIS A 130 -14.13 -5.43 5.04
N SER A 131 -14.27 -5.15 3.74
CA SER A 131 -15.18 -4.12 3.23
C SER A 131 -16.55 -4.69 2.84
N GLY A 132 -16.66 -6.02 2.70
CA GLY A 132 -17.85 -6.67 2.13
C GLY A 132 -17.93 -6.47 0.62
N ILE A 133 -16.80 -6.28 -0.07
CA ILE A 133 -16.73 -6.07 -1.53
C ILE A 133 -15.99 -7.24 -2.16
N ARG A 134 -16.60 -7.91 -3.13
CA ARG A 134 -15.94 -8.95 -3.94
C ARG A 134 -15.46 -8.40 -5.27
N PHE A 135 -14.45 -9.03 -5.86
CA PHE A 135 -13.85 -8.63 -7.12
C PHE A 135 -13.80 -9.81 -8.10
N ILE A 136 -14.30 -9.60 -9.31
CA ILE A 136 -14.23 -10.58 -10.39
C ILE A 136 -13.45 -9.99 -11.57
N ALA A 137 -12.39 -10.65 -11.99
CA ALA A 137 -11.65 -10.30 -13.19
C ALA A 137 -12.33 -10.95 -14.41
N ALA A 138 -13.02 -10.14 -15.20
CA ALA A 138 -13.60 -10.54 -16.48
C ALA A 138 -12.55 -10.33 -17.58
N CYS A 139 -11.66 -11.32 -17.73
CA CYS A 139 -10.58 -11.35 -18.71
C CYS A 139 -11.14 -11.61 -20.12
N ASN A 140 -11.54 -10.53 -20.78
CA ASN A 140 -12.15 -10.48 -22.12
C ASN A 140 -11.11 -10.35 -23.26
N GLY A 141 -9.86 -10.74 -23.02
CA GLY A 141 -8.77 -10.58 -23.97
C GLY A 141 -7.48 -11.22 -23.47
N THR A 142 -6.36 -10.88 -24.12
CA THR A 142 -5.02 -11.25 -23.63
C THR A 142 -4.78 -10.66 -22.23
N THR A 143 -4.35 -11.48 -21.29
CA THR A 143 -4.09 -11.11 -19.89
C THR A 143 -2.66 -11.52 -19.54
N ALA A 144 -1.70 -10.60 -19.72
CA ALA A 144 -0.28 -10.94 -19.68
C ALA A 144 0.49 -10.17 -18.60
N GLY A 145 1.45 -10.84 -17.98
CA GLY A 145 2.34 -10.31 -16.95
C GLY A 145 1.56 -9.61 -15.83
N GLY A 146 1.89 -8.34 -15.59
CA GLY A 146 1.17 -7.48 -14.63
C GLY A 146 -0.35 -7.42 -14.80
N GLY A 147 -0.89 -7.69 -16.00
CA GLY A 147 -2.33 -7.81 -16.22
C GLY A 147 -2.92 -9.07 -15.57
N TYR A 148 -2.20 -10.18 -15.63
CA TYR A 148 -2.56 -11.37 -14.87
C TYR A 148 -2.30 -11.19 -13.37
N GLU A 149 -1.25 -10.46 -12.98
CA GLU A 149 -1.01 -10.13 -11.55
C GLU A 149 -2.14 -9.30 -10.94
N LEU A 150 -2.74 -8.39 -11.72
CA LEU A 150 -3.93 -7.66 -11.32
C LEU A 150 -5.15 -8.61 -11.20
N ALA A 151 -5.38 -9.47 -12.19
CA ALA A 151 -6.46 -10.47 -12.13
C ALA A 151 -6.29 -11.44 -10.93
N LEU A 152 -5.06 -11.83 -10.62
CA LEU A 152 -4.72 -12.67 -9.47
C LEU A 152 -5.12 -12.04 -8.13
N ALA A 153 -5.19 -10.71 -8.03
CA ALA A 153 -5.62 -10.01 -6.83
C ALA A 153 -7.15 -10.06 -6.63
N CYS A 154 -7.94 -10.29 -7.69
CA CYS A 154 -9.40 -10.47 -7.59
C CYS A 154 -9.76 -11.80 -6.88
N ASP A 155 -11.01 -11.92 -6.43
CA ASP A 155 -11.53 -13.15 -5.82
C ASP A 155 -11.70 -14.27 -6.85
N GLU A 156 -12.25 -13.95 -8.02
CA GLU A 156 -12.45 -14.88 -9.13
C GLU A 156 -11.90 -14.33 -10.46
N ILE A 157 -11.41 -15.23 -11.32
CA ILE A 157 -10.93 -14.92 -12.67
C ILE A 157 -11.75 -15.74 -13.68
N VAL A 158 -12.46 -15.04 -14.57
CA VAL A 158 -13.19 -15.66 -15.68
C VAL A 158 -12.50 -15.26 -16.99
N LEU A 159 -12.03 -16.26 -17.75
CA LEU A 159 -11.35 -16.05 -19.03
C LEU A 159 -12.28 -16.37 -20.21
N ILE A 160 -12.33 -15.47 -21.19
CA ILE A 160 -13.10 -15.70 -22.41
C ILE A 160 -12.46 -16.81 -23.26
N ASP A 161 -13.26 -17.77 -23.73
CA ASP A 161 -12.82 -18.90 -24.56
C ASP A 161 -13.12 -18.65 -26.05
N ASP A 162 -12.41 -17.68 -26.60
CA ASP A 162 -12.48 -17.20 -27.99
C ASP A 162 -11.37 -17.79 -28.89
N ARG A 163 -10.58 -18.74 -28.36
CA ARG A 163 -9.37 -19.33 -28.97
C ARG A 163 -8.14 -18.40 -29.08
N SER A 164 -8.25 -17.10 -28.78
CA SER A 164 -7.14 -16.14 -28.77
C SER A 164 -6.67 -15.75 -27.37
N SER A 165 -7.60 -15.54 -26.46
CA SER A 165 -7.38 -15.04 -25.11
C SER A 165 -6.65 -16.05 -24.25
N ALA A 166 -5.65 -15.56 -23.52
CA ALA A 166 -4.72 -16.34 -22.72
C ALA A 166 -4.34 -15.58 -21.46
N VAL A 167 -4.08 -16.32 -20.38
CA VAL A 167 -3.30 -15.80 -19.24
C VAL A 167 -1.83 -16.15 -19.42
N SER A 168 -0.91 -15.25 -19.09
CA SER A 168 0.54 -15.51 -19.15
C SER A 168 1.34 -14.72 -18.12
N LEU A 169 2.51 -15.25 -17.74
CA LEU A 169 3.54 -14.55 -16.98
C LEU A 169 4.88 -14.62 -17.74
N PRO A 170 5.06 -13.78 -18.78
CA PRO A 170 6.22 -13.87 -19.66
C PRO A 170 7.46 -13.11 -19.16
N GLU A 171 7.44 -12.60 -17.91
CA GLU A 171 8.47 -11.72 -17.36
C GLU A 171 9.87 -12.36 -17.38
N VAL A 172 9.99 -13.63 -17.02
CA VAL A 172 11.30 -14.32 -17.01
C VAL A 172 11.85 -14.46 -18.43
N PRO A 173 11.14 -15.08 -19.40
CA PRO A 173 11.67 -15.30 -20.74
C PRO A 173 11.78 -14.02 -21.60
N LEU A 174 10.88 -13.03 -21.43
CA LEU A 174 10.91 -11.81 -22.25
C LEU A 174 11.74 -10.69 -21.63
N LEU A 175 11.69 -10.54 -20.30
CA LEU A 175 12.18 -9.33 -19.62
C LEU A 175 13.38 -9.62 -18.70
N GLY A 176 13.69 -10.90 -18.44
CA GLY A 176 14.75 -11.29 -17.51
C GLY A 176 14.46 -10.86 -16.07
N VAL A 177 13.18 -10.71 -15.70
CA VAL A 177 12.73 -10.32 -14.36
C VAL A 177 11.58 -11.21 -13.88
N LEU A 178 11.14 -11.05 -12.64
CA LEU A 178 10.03 -11.82 -12.08
C LEU A 178 8.68 -11.09 -12.28
N PRO A 179 7.57 -11.85 -12.23
CA PRO A 179 6.24 -11.34 -11.87
C PRO A 179 6.25 -10.78 -10.43
N GLY A 180 6.80 -9.57 -10.31
CA GLY A 180 7.14 -8.92 -9.04
C GLY A 180 5.99 -8.17 -8.36
N THR A 181 4.83 -8.07 -9.01
CA THR A 181 3.62 -7.43 -8.48
C THR A 181 2.75 -8.47 -7.74
N GLY A 182 3.43 -9.37 -7.01
CA GLY A 182 2.84 -10.46 -6.27
C GLY A 182 2.42 -11.66 -7.12
N GLY A 183 2.75 -11.68 -8.41
CA GLY A 183 2.35 -12.73 -9.34
C GLY A 183 2.77 -14.12 -8.90
N LEU A 184 4.06 -14.34 -8.65
CA LEU A 184 4.56 -15.65 -8.20
C LEU A 184 3.93 -16.08 -6.88
N THR A 185 3.85 -15.16 -5.92
CA THR A 185 3.28 -15.44 -4.59
C THR A 185 1.81 -15.80 -4.69
N ARG A 186 1.00 -15.09 -5.49
CA ARG A 186 -0.42 -15.43 -5.68
C ARG A 186 -0.61 -16.71 -6.48
N VAL A 187 0.25 -17.01 -7.45
CA VAL A 187 0.23 -18.30 -8.18
C VAL A 187 0.42 -19.48 -7.20
N THR A 188 1.33 -19.38 -6.25
CA THR A 188 1.59 -20.47 -5.29
C THR A 188 0.65 -20.46 -4.09
N ASP A 189 0.43 -19.30 -3.47
CA ASP A 189 -0.18 -19.17 -2.15
C ASP A 189 -1.70 -19.00 -2.25
N LYS A 190 -2.20 -18.33 -3.30
CA LYS A 190 -3.63 -18.10 -3.52
C LYS A 190 -4.23 -19.12 -4.48
N ARG A 191 -3.67 -19.25 -5.68
CA ARG A 191 -4.19 -20.15 -6.75
C ARG A 191 -3.83 -21.62 -6.53
N ARG A 192 -2.82 -21.90 -5.69
CA ARG A 192 -2.33 -23.26 -5.41
C ARG A 192 -2.00 -24.02 -6.69
N VAL A 193 -1.41 -23.33 -7.67
CA VAL A 193 -0.90 -23.97 -8.90
C VAL A 193 0.24 -24.88 -8.51
N ARG A 194 0.25 -26.11 -9.05
CA ARG A 194 1.34 -27.06 -8.79
C ARG A 194 2.66 -26.45 -9.27
N ARG A 195 3.72 -26.54 -8.45
CA ARG A 195 4.97 -25.80 -8.65
C ARG A 195 5.59 -25.97 -10.05
N ASP A 196 5.56 -27.18 -10.60
CA ASP A 196 6.06 -27.51 -11.93
C ASP A 196 5.19 -26.96 -13.07
N HIS A 197 3.86 -26.90 -12.89
CA HIS A 197 3.00 -26.17 -13.83
C HIS A 197 3.24 -24.66 -13.76
N ALA A 198 3.47 -24.12 -12.55
CA ALA A 198 3.82 -22.73 -12.37
C ALA A 198 5.16 -22.38 -13.04
N ASP A 199 6.15 -23.28 -12.97
CA ASP A 199 7.44 -23.15 -13.66
C ASP A 199 7.25 -23.06 -15.18
N ILE A 200 6.55 -24.04 -15.78
CA ILE A 200 6.22 -24.01 -17.22
C ILE A 200 5.49 -22.72 -17.59
N PHE A 201 4.51 -22.31 -16.78
CA PHE A 201 3.72 -21.11 -16.99
C PHE A 201 4.56 -19.83 -16.99
N CYS A 202 5.53 -19.71 -16.07
CA CYS A 202 6.40 -18.54 -15.95
C CYS A 202 7.57 -18.53 -16.94
N LEU A 203 7.79 -19.63 -17.67
CA LEU A 203 8.85 -19.77 -18.68
C LEU A 203 8.30 -19.80 -20.12
N THR A 204 6.98 -19.70 -20.30
CA THR A 204 6.31 -19.73 -21.62
C THR A 204 5.68 -18.38 -21.94
N THR A 205 5.97 -17.82 -23.11
CA THR A 205 5.50 -16.47 -23.49
C THR A 205 4.05 -16.45 -23.96
N GLU A 206 3.60 -17.54 -24.58
CA GLU A 206 2.32 -17.71 -25.25
C GLU A 206 1.15 -17.89 -24.27
N GLY A 207 1.46 -18.24 -23.01
CA GLY A 207 0.49 -18.44 -21.96
C GLY A 207 -0.35 -19.71 -22.08
N VAL A 208 -1.44 -19.73 -21.29
CA VAL A 208 -2.37 -20.85 -21.20
C VAL A 208 -3.79 -20.34 -21.47
N ARG A 209 -4.55 -21.11 -22.27
CA ARG A 209 -5.89 -20.76 -22.75
C ARG A 209 -6.91 -21.83 -22.36
N GLY A 210 -8.18 -21.44 -22.37
CA GLY A 210 -9.33 -22.35 -22.30
C GLY A 210 -9.25 -23.32 -21.12
N GLN A 211 -9.78 -24.54 -21.30
CA GLN A 211 -9.91 -25.53 -20.23
C GLN A 211 -8.59 -25.81 -19.50
N ARG A 212 -7.45 -25.81 -20.20
CA ARG A 212 -6.13 -26.02 -19.58
C ARG A 212 -5.81 -24.96 -18.51
N ALA A 213 -6.23 -23.70 -18.71
CA ALA A 213 -6.01 -22.64 -17.72
C ALA A 213 -6.77 -22.93 -16.42
N LYS A 214 -8.01 -23.43 -16.54
CA LYS A 214 -8.84 -23.86 -15.40
C LYS A 214 -8.28 -25.11 -14.73
N ASP A 215 -7.90 -26.12 -15.50
CA ASP A 215 -7.34 -27.37 -14.98
C ASP A 215 -6.03 -27.13 -14.19
N TRP A 216 -5.24 -26.13 -14.61
CA TRP A 216 -4.02 -25.71 -13.92
C TRP A 216 -4.26 -24.73 -12.77
N ARG A 217 -5.51 -24.37 -12.48
CA ARG A 217 -5.95 -23.41 -11.45
C ARG A 217 -5.53 -21.96 -11.71
N LEU A 218 -5.16 -21.63 -12.94
CA LEU A 218 -4.80 -20.26 -13.33
C LEU A 218 -6.05 -19.36 -13.41
N VAL A 219 -7.20 -19.92 -13.75
CA VAL A 219 -8.48 -19.21 -13.77
C VAL A 219 -9.55 -20.07 -13.10
N ASP A 220 -10.66 -19.46 -12.69
CA ASP A 220 -11.78 -20.13 -12.03
C ASP A 220 -12.78 -20.65 -13.04
N ASP A 221 -13.03 -19.89 -14.11
CA ASP A 221 -13.87 -20.35 -15.21
C ASP A 221 -13.40 -19.91 -16.60
N VAL A 222 -13.87 -20.65 -17.60
CA VAL A 222 -13.65 -20.35 -19.03
C VAL A 222 -14.98 -20.39 -19.77
N VAL A 223 -15.33 -19.29 -20.43
CA VAL A 223 -16.69 -19.12 -20.97
C VAL A 223 -16.64 -18.67 -22.42
N LYS A 224 -17.45 -19.32 -23.28
CA LYS A 224 -17.56 -18.95 -24.69
C LYS A 224 -18.06 -17.52 -24.86
N PRO A 225 -17.63 -16.79 -25.93
CA PRO A 225 -17.98 -15.39 -26.13
C PRO A 225 -19.47 -15.07 -26.03
N ALA A 226 -20.33 -15.93 -26.60
CA ALA A 226 -21.78 -15.74 -26.60
C ALA A 226 -22.43 -15.73 -25.20
N ARG A 227 -21.78 -16.30 -24.19
CA ARG A 227 -22.27 -16.41 -22.80
C ARG A 227 -21.43 -15.63 -21.80
N PHE A 228 -20.31 -15.05 -22.21
CA PHE A 228 -19.30 -14.48 -21.29
C PHE A 228 -19.89 -13.37 -20.40
N ASN A 229 -20.54 -12.38 -21.01
CA ASN A 229 -21.12 -11.25 -20.26
C ASN A 229 -22.27 -11.67 -19.33
N GLU A 230 -23.10 -12.63 -19.77
CA GLU A 230 -24.17 -13.19 -18.95
C GLU A 230 -23.60 -13.90 -17.72
N HIS A 231 -22.63 -14.80 -17.93
CA HIS A 231 -21.98 -15.54 -16.85
C HIS A 231 -21.27 -14.61 -15.86
N VAL A 232 -20.51 -13.61 -16.33
CA VAL A 232 -19.84 -12.64 -15.45
C VAL A 232 -20.87 -11.90 -14.59
N ARG A 233 -22.02 -11.50 -15.18
CA ARG A 233 -23.10 -10.84 -14.42
C ARG A 233 -23.70 -11.78 -13.38
N GLU A 234 -23.99 -13.03 -13.73
CA GLU A 234 -24.53 -14.03 -12.80
C GLU A 234 -23.57 -14.29 -11.63
N ARG A 235 -22.27 -14.45 -11.91
CA ARG A 235 -21.23 -14.60 -10.88
C ARG A 235 -21.13 -13.36 -10.01
N ALA A 236 -21.14 -12.16 -10.60
CA ALA A 236 -21.09 -10.92 -9.85
C ALA A 236 -22.30 -10.76 -8.92
N GLN A 237 -23.51 -11.12 -9.36
CA GLN A 237 -24.71 -11.13 -8.52
C GLN A 237 -24.60 -12.16 -7.38
N ALA A 238 -24.08 -13.37 -7.66
CA ALA A 238 -23.89 -14.40 -6.65
C ALA A 238 -22.85 -13.99 -5.59
N LEU A 239 -21.78 -13.30 -5.98
CA LEU A 239 -20.79 -12.73 -5.07
C LEU A 239 -21.40 -11.58 -4.25
N ALA A 240 -22.18 -10.71 -4.89
CA ALA A 240 -22.86 -9.60 -4.22
C ALA A 240 -23.83 -10.07 -3.12
N ALA A 241 -24.45 -11.24 -3.29
CA ALA A 241 -25.33 -11.82 -2.28
C ALA A 241 -24.63 -12.20 -0.95
N GLN A 242 -23.28 -12.27 -0.93
CA GLN A 242 -22.49 -12.56 0.27
C GLN A 242 -22.20 -11.31 1.12
N SER A 243 -22.48 -10.13 0.59
CA SER A 243 -22.15 -8.86 1.22
C SER A 243 -23.23 -8.39 2.18
N ASP A 244 -22.78 -7.73 3.25
CA ASP A 244 -23.61 -7.05 4.23
C ASP A 244 -23.71 -5.52 3.98
N ARG A 245 -23.08 -5.00 2.92
CA ARG A 245 -23.12 -3.55 2.63
C ARG A 245 -24.54 -3.08 2.32
N PRO A 246 -24.95 -1.88 2.79
CA PRO A 246 -26.33 -1.43 2.66
C PRO A 246 -26.66 -1.01 1.23
N ALA A 247 -27.84 -1.38 0.74
CA ALA A 247 -28.28 -1.04 -0.62
C ALA A 247 -28.94 0.34 -0.74
N GLY A 248 -29.33 0.97 0.38
CA GLY A 248 -30.16 2.18 0.41
C GLY A 248 -29.53 3.37 1.13
N GLU A 249 -28.26 3.28 1.52
CA GLU A 249 -27.55 4.42 2.12
C GLU A 249 -26.85 5.26 1.06
N ALA A 250 -26.68 6.55 1.33
CA ALA A 250 -25.91 7.43 0.48
C ALA A 250 -24.41 7.24 0.72
N GLY A 251 -23.60 7.30 -0.35
CA GLY A 251 -22.15 7.29 -0.21
C GLY A 251 -21.59 8.56 0.41
N VAL A 252 -20.37 8.45 0.91
CA VAL A 252 -19.60 9.55 1.47
C VAL A 252 -18.58 10.02 0.45
N ALA A 253 -18.82 11.20 -0.13
CA ALA A 253 -17.93 11.81 -1.12
C ALA A 253 -16.53 12.06 -0.53
N LEU A 254 -15.49 11.55 -1.20
CA LEU A 254 -14.11 11.81 -0.81
C LEU A 254 -13.66 13.14 -1.42
N THR A 255 -13.91 14.23 -0.70
CA THR A 255 -13.56 15.59 -1.12
C THR A 255 -12.06 15.78 -1.31
N PRO A 256 -11.60 16.72 -2.16
CA PRO A 256 -10.19 17.00 -2.34
C PRO A 256 -9.45 17.29 -1.03
N LEU A 257 -8.16 16.94 -0.97
CA LEU A 257 -7.26 17.21 0.13
C LEU A 257 -6.79 18.66 0.09
N ALA A 258 -6.85 19.35 1.22
CA ALA A 258 -6.37 20.72 1.37
C ALA A 258 -4.85 20.78 1.60
N ARG A 259 -4.07 20.14 0.70
CA ARG A 259 -2.61 20.11 0.85
C ARG A 259 -1.97 21.42 0.40
N HIS A 260 -1.27 22.07 1.32
CA HIS A 260 -0.35 23.17 1.01
C HIS A 260 1.09 22.65 0.96
N THR A 261 1.79 22.92 -0.15
CA THR A 261 3.17 22.48 -0.37
C THR A 261 4.12 23.68 -0.34
N SER A 262 5.24 23.54 0.36
CA SER A 262 6.37 24.48 0.38
C SER A 262 7.68 23.74 0.17
N ASP A 263 8.79 24.48 0.04
CA ASP A 263 10.13 23.88 -0.10
C ASP A 263 10.54 23.08 1.14
N THR A 264 9.99 23.46 2.29
CA THR A 264 10.23 22.88 3.62
C THR A 264 9.24 21.79 4.01
N GLY A 265 8.29 21.43 3.14
CA GLY A 265 7.42 20.26 3.33
C GLY A 265 5.95 20.50 3.01
N TYR A 266 5.07 19.87 3.79
CA TYR A 266 3.63 19.79 3.51
C TYR A 266 2.81 20.19 4.73
N ARG A 267 1.66 20.82 4.48
CA ARG A 267 0.64 21.11 5.48
C ARG A 267 -0.70 20.59 5.01
N TYR A 268 -1.35 19.86 5.90
CA TYR A 268 -2.75 19.49 5.84
C TYR A 268 -3.39 19.95 7.15
N ASP A 269 -4.65 19.62 7.38
CA ASP A 269 -5.35 20.04 8.59
C ASP A 269 -4.99 19.18 9.80
N THR A 270 -4.73 17.89 9.59
CA THR A 270 -4.39 16.92 10.64
C THR A 270 -2.95 16.41 10.55
N VAL A 271 -2.29 16.60 9.41
CA VAL A 271 -0.91 16.15 9.19
C VAL A 271 -0.01 17.33 8.81
N ARG A 272 1.19 17.36 9.39
CA ARG A 272 2.27 18.26 8.99
C ARG A 272 3.51 17.45 8.67
N VAL A 273 4.20 17.81 7.59
CA VAL A 273 5.50 17.26 7.24
C VAL A 273 6.51 18.39 7.13
N ASP A 274 7.59 18.31 7.91
CA ASP A 274 8.72 19.22 7.88
C ASP A 274 9.94 18.49 7.35
N ILE A 275 10.59 18.99 6.31
CA ILE A 275 11.72 18.34 5.64
C ILE A 275 12.99 19.13 5.92
N ASP A 276 13.94 18.48 6.59
CA ASP A 276 15.31 18.97 6.74
C ASP A 276 16.21 18.22 5.76
N ARG A 277 16.66 18.92 4.73
CA ARG A 277 17.50 18.34 3.67
C ARG A 277 18.94 18.16 4.09
N ASP A 278 19.44 19.04 4.95
CA ASP A 278 20.82 19.00 5.41
C ASP A 278 20.99 17.83 6.39
N ALA A 279 20.03 17.65 7.29
CA ALA A 279 19.99 16.51 8.21
C ALA A 279 19.35 15.24 7.60
N ARG A 280 18.87 15.30 6.35
CA ARG A 280 18.28 14.17 5.59
C ARG A 280 17.15 13.41 6.30
N HIS A 281 16.32 14.12 7.04
CA HIS A 281 15.15 13.54 7.71
C HIS A 281 13.91 14.41 7.50
N ALA A 282 12.74 13.78 7.61
CA ALA A 282 11.46 14.48 7.63
C ALA A 282 10.75 14.23 8.96
N THR A 283 10.19 15.26 9.57
CA THR A 283 9.30 15.11 10.72
C THR A 283 7.85 15.08 10.25
N ILE A 284 7.13 14.00 10.55
CA ILE A 284 5.69 13.84 10.32
C ILE A 284 4.99 14.05 11.67
N THR A 285 4.27 15.16 11.82
CA THR A 285 3.45 15.44 13.01
C THR A 285 1.98 15.17 12.69
N VAL A 286 1.34 14.29 13.45
CA VAL A 286 -0.10 13.98 13.32
C VAL A 286 -0.88 14.56 14.48
N SER A 287 -1.95 15.30 14.18
CA SER A 287 -2.74 16.01 15.18
C SER A 287 -3.95 15.20 15.61
N ALA A 288 -4.23 15.18 16.92
CA ALA A 288 -5.49 14.72 17.48
C ALA A 288 -6.68 15.53 16.92
N PRO A 289 -7.93 15.05 17.06
CA PRO A 289 -9.10 15.82 16.65
C PRO A 289 -9.12 17.19 17.35
N THR A 290 -9.39 18.24 16.57
CA THR A 290 -9.64 19.58 17.10
C THR A 290 -11.13 19.89 16.95
N GLY A 291 -11.74 20.48 17.98
CA GLY A 291 -13.16 20.82 17.99
C GLY A 291 -14.10 19.65 18.30
N GLU A 292 -15.41 19.91 18.22
CA GLU A 292 -16.46 18.96 18.55
C GLU A 292 -16.47 17.77 17.58
N GLN A 293 -16.41 16.55 18.11
CA GLN A 293 -16.50 15.32 17.35
C GLN A 293 -17.90 14.72 17.41
N PRO A 294 -18.34 14.00 16.36
CA PRO A 294 -19.57 13.23 16.41
C PRO A 294 -19.63 12.28 17.60
N THR A 295 -20.83 12.05 18.13
CA THR A 295 -21.08 11.13 19.25
C THR A 295 -21.92 9.92 18.87
N ASP A 296 -22.44 9.89 17.64
CA ASP A 296 -23.25 8.81 17.09
C ASP A 296 -23.01 8.61 15.58
N VAL A 297 -23.57 7.53 15.02
CA VAL A 297 -23.43 7.20 13.59
C VAL A 297 -23.96 8.29 12.67
N ALA A 298 -25.06 8.95 13.03
CA ALA A 298 -25.66 9.98 12.20
C ALA A 298 -24.71 11.18 12.05
N GLY A 299 -24.08 11.61 13.16
CA GLY A 299 -23.04 12.63 13.15
C GLY A 299 -21.79 12.19 12.38
N ILE A 300 -21.37 10.92 12.51
CA ILE A 300 -20.23 10.38 11.75
C ILE A 300 -20.49 10.47 10.25
N VAL A 301 -21.64 9.98 9.78
CA VAL A 301 -22.01 10.02 8.36
C VAL A 301 -22.15 11.47 7.87
N ALA A 302 -22.72 12.36 8.68
CA ALA A 302 -22.85 13.78 8.36
C ALA A 302 -21.48 14.48 8.24
N ALA A 303 -20.51 14.13 9.08
CA ALA A 303 -19.14 14.63 8.99
C ALA A 303 -18.42 14.09 7.74
N GLY A 304 -18.76 12.88 7.29
CA GLY A 304 -18.28 12.30 6.04
C GLY A 304 -16.75 12.30 5.93
N ALA A 305 -16.21 12.82 4.82
CA ALA A 305 -14.76 12.93 4.62
C ALA A 305 -14.04 13.87 5.60
N GLN A 306 -14.77 14.70 6.35
CA GLN A 306 -14.22 15.58 7.38
C GLN A 306 -14.22 14.94 8.78
N TRP A 307 -14.81 13.76 8.94
CA TRP A 307 -14.67 12.99 10.19
C TRP A 307 -13.20 12.66 10.43
N TRP A 308 -12.68 13.04 11.61
CA TRP A 308 -11.24 13.06 11.89
C TRP A 308 -10.49 11.76 11.53
N PRO A 309 -10.96 10.54 11.90
CA PRO A 309 -10.22 9.32 11.58
C PRO A 309 -10.05 9.12 10.07
N LEU A 310 -11.07 9.40 9.27
CA LEU A 310 -11.00 9.29 7.81
C LEU A 310 -10.12 10.39 7.21
N LYS A 311 -10.32 11.63 7.65
CA LYS A 311 -9.55 12.79 7.19
C LYS A 311 -8.06 12.58 7.45
N MET A 312 -7.71 12.22 8.68
CA MET A 312 -6.34 11.94 9.09
C MET A 312 -5.71 10.79 8.30
N ALA A 313 -6.44 9.68 8.11
CA ALA A 313 -5.92 8.57 7.33
C ALA A 313 -5.60 8.97 5.89
N ARG A 314 -6.47 9.76 5.24
CA ARG A 314 -6.26 10.23 3.86
C ARG A 314 -5.08 11.18 3.73
N GLU A 315 -4.97 12.14 4.64
CA GLU A 315 -3.86 13.10 4.68
C GLU A 315 -2.51 12.41 4.97
N LEU A 316 -2.51 11.44 5.88
CA LEU A 316 -1.33 10.64 6.21
C LEU A 316 -0.90 9.74 5.04
N ASP A 317 -1.85 9.09 4.34
CA ASP A 317 -1.55 8.27 3.15
C ASP A 317 -0.89 9.12 2.06
N ASP A 318 -1.44 10.30 1.75
CA ASP A 318 -0.86 11.20 0.75
C ASP A 318 0.53 11.71 1.17
N ALA A 319 0.73 12.02 2.45
CA ALA A 319 2.04 12.40 2.99
C ALA A 319 3.09 11.28 2.83
N ILE A 320 2.75 10.04 3.21
CA ILE A 320 3.61 8.86 3.08
C ILE A 320 3.98 8.62 1.61
N LEU A 321 2.98 8.62 0.72
CA LEU A 321 3.18 8.38 -0.71
C LEU A 321 4.01 9.48 -1.37
N THR A 322 3.75 10.74 -1.02
CA THR A 322 4.49 11.89 -1.52
C THR A 322 5.95 11.86 -1.05
N LEU A 323 6.23 11.54 0.22
CA LEU A 323 7.59 11.38 0.72
C LEU A 323 8.33 10.22 0.02
N ARG A 324 7.68 9.05 -0.13
CA ARG A 324 8.27 7.88 -0.80
C ARG A 324 8.67 8.17 -2.25
N ALA A 325 7.80 8.86 -3.00
CA ALA A 325 8.00 9.07 -4.43
C ALA A 325 8.90 10.26 -4.77
N ASN A 326 8.89 11.32 -3.94
CA ASN A 326 9.49 12.61 -4.29
C ASN A 326 10.73 12.99 -3.46
N HIS A 327 11.00 12.31 -2.33
CA HIS A 327 12.12 12.60 -1.42
C HIS A 327 12.94 11.34 -1.16
N LEU A 328 13.75 10.94 -2.14
CA LEU A 328 14.57 9.72 -2.07
C LEU A 328 15.82 9.90 -1.20
N ASP A 329 16.30 11.13 -1.09
CA ASP A 329 17.44 11.59 -0.29
C ASP A 329 17.12 11.75 1.20
N ILE A 330 15.83 11.84 1.55
CA ILE A 330 15.36 11.91 2.92
C ILE A 330 15.13 10.48 3.44
N GLY A 331 16.16 9.91 4.07
CA GLY A 331 16.23 8.50 4.45
C GLY A 331 15.51 8.14 5.75
N MET A 332 15.16 9.13 6.57
CA MET A 332 14.60 8.94 7.90
C MET A 332 13.33 9.77 8.11
N TRP A 333 12.33 9.18 8.77
CA TRP A 333 11.14 9.88 9.23
C TRP A 333 11.07 9.88 10.76
N VAL A 334 10.86 11.06 11.32
CA VAL A 334 10.59 11.28 12.74
C VAL A 334 9.09 11.46 12.90
N LEU A 335 8.45 10.59 13.68
CA LEU A 335 7.02 10.56 13.92
C LEU A 335 6.72 11.29 15.23
N LYS A 336 5.84 12.28 15.16
CA LYS A 336 5.37 13.07 16.31
C LYS A 336 3.85 13.12 16.30
N THR A 337 3.27 13.38 17.46
CA THR A 337 1.84 13.65 17.60
C THR A 337 1.63 14.96 18.36
N THR A 338 0.46 15.57 18.27
CA THR A 338 0.11 16.77 19.03
C THR A 338 -1.38 16.88 19.29
N GLY A 339 -1.76 17.40 20.46
CA GLY A 339 -3.16 17.61 20.84
C GLY A 339 -3.57 16.79 22.07
N ASP A 340 -4.86 16.53 22.22
CA ASP A 340 -5.43 15.89 23.41
C ASP A 340 -5.64 14.37 23.20
N ALA A 341 -4.93 13.57 23.99
CA ALA A 341 -5.04 12.11 24.00
C ALA A 341 -6.49 11.63 24.27
N ALA A 342 -7.25 12.34 25.11
CA ALA A 342 -8.62 11.96 25.43
C ALA A 342 -9.54 12.03 24.19
N GLN A 343 -9.30 12.97 23.27
CA GLN A 343 -10.06 13.06 22.02
C GLN A 343 -9.76 11.90 21.08
N VAL A 344 -8.51 11.43 21.05
CA VAL A 344 -8.11 10.26 20.27
C VAL A 344 -8.79 9.00 20.82
N LEU A 345 -8.71 8.79 22.14
CA LEU A 345 -9.37 7.65 22.80
C LEU A 345 -10.90 7.67 22.63
N ALA A 346 -11.51 8.86 22.65
CA ALA A 346 -12.95 9.00 22.39
C ALA A 346 -13.31 8.65 20.94
N ALA A 347 -12.49 9.06 19.96
CA ALA A 347 -12.67 8.68 18.56
C ALA A 347 -12.52 7.16 18.35
N ASP A 348 -11.58 6.53 19.05
CA ASP A 348 -11.40 5.08 19.03
C ASP A 348 -12.60 4.33 19.63
N ALA A 349 -13.09 4.78 20.79
CA ALA A 349 -14.27 4.20 21.42
C ALA A 349 -15.52 4.32 20.52
N LEU A 350 -15.68 5.45 19.83
CA LEU A 350 -16.79 5.65 18.90
C LEU A 350 -16.68 4.73 17.67
N MET A 351 -15.47 4.53 17.13
CA MET A 351 -15.22 3.58 16.05
C MET A 351 -15.56 2.15 16.49
N ASP A 352 -15.17 1.74 17.69
CA ASP A 352 -15.49 0.40 18.21
C ASP A 352 -16.99 0.20 18.45
N ALA A 353 -17.67 1.20 19.00
CA ALA A 353 -19.12 1.16 19.23
C ALA A 353 -19.92 0.98 17.92
N HIS A 354 -19.35 1.38 16.79
CA HIS A 354 -20.01 1.39 15.49
C HIS A 354 -19.24 0.62 14.40
N ALA A 355 -18.34 -0.28 14.77
CA ALA A 355 -17.44 -0.97 13.84
C ALA A 355 -18.16 -1.83 12.78
N SER A 356 -19.41 -2.22 13.02
CA SER A 356 -20.25 -2.94 12.06
C SER A 356 -20.87 -2.05 10.99
N HIS A 357 -20.98 -0.74 11.23
CA HIS A 357 -21.51 0.22 10.26
C HIS A 357 -20.53 0.34 9.08
N TRP A 358 -21.04 0.25 7.85
CA TRP A 358 -20.20 0.16 6.65
C TRP A 358 -19.18 1.31 6.57
N PHE A 359 -19.61 2.55 6.82
CA PHE A 359 -18.73 3.72 6.68
C PHE A 359 -17.63 3.76 7.75
N VAL A 360 -17.95 3.36 8.98
CA VAL A 360 -16.99 3.25 10.08
C VAL A 360 -15.99 2.13 9.77
N ARG A 361 -16.49 0.97 9.32
CA ARG A 361 -15.67 -0.16 8.87
C ARG A 361 -14.72 0.19 7.73
N GLU A 362 -15.19 0.94 6.72
CA GLU A 362 -14.34 1.41 5.62
C GLU A 362 -13.28 2.38 6.11
N THR A 363 -13.62 3.26 7.06
CA THR A 363 -12.67 4.19 7.67
C THR A 363 -11.59 3.46 8.45
N ILE A 364 -11.97 2.46 9.26
CA ILE A 364 -11.03 1.55 9.91
C ILE A 364 -10.15 0.84 8.89
N GLY A 365 -10.72 0.42 7.75
CA GLY A 365 -9.97 -0.18 6.65
C GLY A 365 -8.96 0.78 6.02
N MET A 366 -9.30 2.06 5.86
CA MET A 366 -8.39 3.09 5.38
C MET A 366 -7.21 3.27 6.34
N LEU A 367 -7.48 3.43 7.63
CA LEU A 367 -6.46 3.52 8.68
C LEU A 367 -5.53 2.29 8.67
N ARG A 368 -6.08 1.08 8.65
CA ARG A 368 -5.31 -0.17 8.60
C ARG A 368 -4.35 -0.18 7.40
N ARG A 369 -4.84 0.12 6.20
CA ARG A 369 -4.02 0.11 4.98
C ARG A 369 -2.96 1.20 4.98
N THR A 370 -3.29 2.40 5.43
CA THR A 370 -2.35 3.54 5.52
C THR A 370 -1.24 3.26 6.53
N LEU A 371 -1.58 2.80 7.74
CA LEU A 371 -0.60 2.45 8.75
C LEU A 371 0.30 1.30 8.28
N ALA A 372 -0.25 0.27 7.62
CA ALA A 372 0.53 -0.84 7.06
C ALA A 372 1.61 -0.40 6.04
N ARG A 373 1.48 0.80 5.43
CA ARG A 373 2.53 1.36 4.58
C ARG A 373 3.75 1.80 5.38
N LEU A 374 3.62 2.20 6.64
CA LEU A 374 4.78 2.58 7.45
C LEU A 374 5.77 1.42 7.55
N ASP A 375 5.28 0.22 7.86
CA ASP A 375 6.12 -0.96 8.14
C ASP A 375 6.98 -1.38 6.92
N VAL A 376 6.43 -1.24 5.71
CA VAL A 376 7.11 -1.61 4.44
C VAL A 376 7.78 -0.42 3.73
N SER A 377 7.79 0.76 4.36
CA SER A 377 8.54 1.92 3.87
C SER A 377 10.04 1.67 4.03
N SER A 378 10.80 1.95 2.95
CA SER A 378 12.26 1.85 2.94
C SER A 378 12.87 3.13 3.50
N ARG A 379 12.54 3.41 4.77
CA ARG A 379 12.93 4.59 5.54
C ARG A 379 13.08 4.15 6.99
N SER A 380 14.09 4.68 7.67
CA SER A 380 14.16 4.55 9.13
C SER A 380 13.02 5.36 9.76
N LEU A 381 12.41 4.82 10.80
CA LEU A 381 11.28 5.43 11.49
C LEU A 381 11.63 5.59 12.96
N PHE A 382 11.73 6.82 13.47
CA PHE A 382 11.82 7.09 14.91
C PHE A 382 10.53 7.76 15.38
N ALA A 383 10.08 7.46 16.59
CA ALA A 383 9.01 8.21 17.25
C ALA A 383 9.56 8.94 18.47
N LEU A 384 9.19 10.22 18.61
CA LEU A 384 9.61 11.07 19.73
C LEU A 384 8.38 11.47 20.54
N VAL A 385 8.31 10.99 21.77
CA VAL A 385 7.22 11.24 22.73
C VAL A 385 7.65 12.39 23.63
N GLU A 386 7.23 13.60 23.27
CA GLU A 386 7.62 14.88 23.87
C GLU A 386 6.42 15.57 24.54
N PRO A 387 6.63 16.56 25.43
CA PRO A 387 5.56 17.35 26.01
C PRO A 387 4.60 17.90 24.95
N GLY A 388 3.29 17.77 25.22
CA GLY A 388 2.23 18.16 24.27
C GLY A 388 1.94 17.15 23.15
N SER A 389 2.64 16.00 23.13
CA SER A 389 2.29 14.87 22.27
C SER A 389 1.09 14.07 22.81
N CYS A 390 0.46 13.28 21.94
CA CYS A 390 -0.72 12.48 22.23
C CYS A 390 -0.66 11.10 21.56
N PHE A 391 0.38 10.33 21.86
CA PHE A 391 0.51 8.94 21.40
C PHE A 391 -0.47 8.04 22.16
N ALA A 392 -1.73 8.10 21.73
CA ALA A 392 -2.87 7.43 22.34
C ALA A 392 -3.64 6.61 21.29
N GLY A 393 -4.06 5.39 21.66
CA GLY A 393 -4.89 4.51 20.82
C GLY A 393 -4.39 4.41 19.38
N THR A 394 -5.19 4.85 18.41
CA THR A 394 -4.81 4.89 16.99
C THR A 394 -3.50 5.65 16.73
N LEU A 395 -3.23 6.77 17.41
CA LEU A 395 -1.99 7.51 17.22
C LEU A 395 -0.77 6.85 17.87
N LEU A 396 -0.98 5.96 18.85
CA LEU A 396 0.11 5.14 19.41
C LEU A 396 0.71 4.19 18.36
N GLU A 397 -0.05 3.81 17.32
CA GLU A 397 0.46 2.98 16.22
C GLU A 397 1.67 3.60 15.50
N LEU A 398 1.79 4.94 15.50
CA LEU A 398 2.96 5.63 14.94
C LEU A 398 4.24 5.29 15.71
N ALA A 399 4.15 5.27 17.05
CA ALA A 399 5.28 4.85 17.90
C ALA A 399 5.54 3.36 17.80
N LEU A 400 4.50 2.54 17.67
CA LEU A 400 4.65 1.08 17.55
C LEU A 400 5.20 0.66 16.18
N ALA A 401 5.02 1.48 15.14
CA ALA A 401 5.58 1.26 13.80
C ALA A 401 7.06 1.66 13.70
N ALA A 402 7.55 2.45 14.65
CA ALA A 402 8.90 2.99 14.62
C ALA A 402 9.95 1.90 14.91
N ASP A 403 11.10 2.02 14.26
CA ASP A 403 12.29 1.22 14.56
C ASP A 403 12.80 1.51 15.97
N ARG A 404 12.65 2.76 16.42
CA ARG A 404 12.93 3.20 17.80
C ARG A 404 11.91 4.23 18.27
N THR A 405 11.58 4.17 19.54
CA THR A 405 10.67 5.12 20.20
C THR A 405 11.35 5.67 21.44
N TYR A 406 11.55 6.98 21.47
CA TYR A 406 12.15 7.66 22.61
C TYR A 406 11.10 8.50 23.32
N MET A 407 11.13 8.50 24.64
CA MET A 407 10.16 9.22 25.45
C MET A 407 10.85 10.11 26.47
N LEU A 408 10.46 11.38 26.54
CA LEU A 408 11.03 12.31 27.49
C LEU A 408 10.51 11.98 28.89
N HIS A 409 11.43 11.73 29.81
CA HIS A 409 11.18 11.64 31.24
C HIS A 409 11.50 13.00 31.89
N MET A 410 10.53 13.56 32.62
CA MET A 410 10.67 14.84 33.32
C MET A 410 10.46 14.62 34.82
N PRO A 411 11.46 14.11 35.56
CA PRO A 411 11.31 13.83 36.99
C PRO A 411 11.03 15.09 37.82
N ASP A 412 11.56 16.24 37.38
CA ASP A 412 11.43 17.53 38.06
C ASP A 412 10.15 18.30 37.68
N ALA A 413 9.45 17.88 36.61
CA ALA A 413 8.18 18.47 36.16
C ALA A 413 7.19 17.37 35.70
N PRO A 414 6.76 16.48 36.61
CA PRO A 414 5.95 15.31 36.24
C PRO A 414 4.59 15.65 35.66
N ASP A 415 4.03 16.83 35.99
CA ASP A 415 2.75 17.30 35.44
C ASP A 415 2.85 17.77 33.97
N GLU A 416 4.07 18.08 33.50
CA GLU A 416 4.37 18.47 32.12
C GLU A 416 4.87 17.28 31.27
N ALA A 417 5.15 16.15 31.92
CA ALA A 417 5.66 14.95 31.27
C ALA A 417 4.66 14.39 30.24
N PRO A 418 5.14 13.92 29.08
CA PRO A 418 4.28 13.28 28.11
C PRO A 418 3.84 11.89 28.59
N HIS A 419 2.75 11.39 28.01
CA HIS A 419 2.18 10.09 28.36
C HIS A 419 1.83 9.29 27.10
N LEU A 420 1.99 7.97 27.19
CA LEU A 420 1.41 7.01 26.24
C LEU A 420 0.08 6.49 26.75
N HIS A 421 -0.83 6.18 25.83
CA HIS A 421 -2.10 5.50 26.15
C HIS A 421 -2.35 4.36 25.16
N ALA A 422 -2.12 3.12 25.58
CA ALA A 422 -2.59 1.97 24.82
C ALA A 422 -4.11 1.80 25.00
N ASP A 423 -4.83 1.34 23.98
CA ASP A 423 -6.26 1.04 24.06
C ASP A 423 -6.62 -0.21 23.25
N ALA A 424 -7.92 -0.49 23.08
CA ALA A 424 -8.39 -1.66 22.35
C ALA A 424 -7.91 -1.69 20.88
N ALA A 425 -7.69 -0.53 20.25
CA ALA A 425 -7.23 -0.44 18.86
C ALA A 425 -5.90 -1.17 18.64
N ASN A 426 -4.98 -1.01 19.59
CA ASN A 426 -3.61 -1.52 19.50
C ASN A 426 -3.51 -3.06 19.61
N PHE A 427 -4.61 -3.73 19.96
CA PHE A 427 -4.66 -5.19 20.13
C PHE A 427 -5.45 -5.92 19.03
N GLY A 428 -5.87 -5.24 17.96
CA GLY A 428 -6.47 -5.95 16.83
C GLY A 428 -6.87 -5.15 15.61
N ARG A 429 -7.01 -3.82 15.71
CA ARG A 429 -7.69 -3.05 14.67
C ARG A 429 -6.84 -2.85 13.41
N TYR A 430 -5.52 -2.73 13.58
CA TYR A 430 -4.59 -2.34 12.52
C TYR A 430 -3.43 -3.33 12.36
N PRO A 431 -3.67 -4.58 11.94
CA PRO A 431 -2.60 -5.53 11.70
C PRO A 431 -1.63 -5.05 10.62
N MET A 432 -0.35 -5.32 10.84
CA MET A 432 0.72 -5.20 9.87
C MET A 432 0.55 -6.23 8.73
N PRO A 433 1.33 -6.14 7.63
CA PRO A 433 1.29 -7.14 6.56
C PRO A 433 1.54 -8.59 7.00
N ASN A 434 2.23 -8.83 8.12
CA ASN A 434 2.42 -10.17 8.69
C ASN A 434 1.19 -10.71 9.44
N GLY A 435 0.08 -9.98 9.46
CA GLY A 435 -1.16 -10.37 10.14
C GLY A 435 -1.18 -10.11 11.65
N LEU A 436 -0.08 -9.64 12.23
CA LEU A 436 0.03 -9.31 13.66
C LEU A 436 -0.25 -7.83 13.90
N THR A 437 -0.77 -7.50 15.07
CA THR A 437 -0.72 -6.11 15.57
C THR A 437 0.72 -5.71 15.84
N ARG A 438 1.03 -4.40 15.83
CA ARG A 438 2.40 -3.95 16.10
C ARG A 438 2.86 -4.28 17.52
N ILE A 439 1.97 -4.21 18.51
CA ILE A 439 2.26 -4.67 19.88
C ILE A 439 2.56 -6.18 19.90
N ALA A 440 1.76 -6.99 19.21
CA ALA A 440 2.01 -8.44 19.13
C ALA A 440 3.34 -8.76 18.44
N ALA A 441 3.67 -8.09 17.33
CA ALA A 441 4.94 -8.25 16.64
C ALA A 441 6.14 -7.82 17.49
N ARG A 442 6.00 -6.69 18.21
CA ARG A 442 7.03 -6.13 19.09
C ARG A 442 7.44 -7.09 20.21
N PHE A 443 6.46 -7.78 20.80
CA PHE A 443 6.68 -8.74 21.89
C PHE A 443 6.71 -10.20 21.43
N TYR A 444 6.85 -10.47 20.12
CA TYR A 444 6.88 -11.83 19.58
C TYR A 444 5.72 -12.72 20.08
N GLU A 445 4.52 -12.13 20.21
CA GLU A 445 3.30 -12.78 20.71
C GLU A 445 3.40 -13.34 22.15
N GLU A 446 4.39 -12.92 22.95
CA GLU A 446 4.55 -13.33 24.33
C GLU A 446 3.36 -12.90 25.20
N SER A 447 2.60 -13.89 25.68
CA SER A 447 1.30 -13.65 26.32
C SER A 447 1.40 -12.79 27.59
N ASP A 448 2.44 -12.94 28.39
CA ASP A 448 2.62 -12.20 29.64
C ASP A 448 2.90 -10.71 29.37
N ALA A 449 3.77 -10.41 28.40
CA ALA A 449 4.06 -9.04 27.98
C ALA A 449 2.80 -8.35 27.42
N LEU A 450 2.06 -9.06 26.55
CA LEU A 450 0.80 -8.54 26.00
C LEU A 450 -0.27 -8.31 27.07
N ALA A 451 -0.37 -9.21 28.05
CA ALA A 451 -1.29 -9.07 29.17
C ALA A 451 -0.92 -7.86 30.04
N ALA A 452 0.37 -7.68 30.35
CA ALA A 452 0.86 -6.55 31.14
C ALA A 452 0.51 -5.19 30.50
N VAL A 453 0.69 -5.06 29.19
CA VAL A 453 0.26 -3.84 28.48
C VAL A 453 -1.26 -3.68 28.50
N ARG A 454 -2.01 -4.77 28.28
CA ARG A 454 -3.48 -4.75 28.28
C ARG A 454 -4.06 -4.34 29.64
N GLU A 455 -3.44 -4.73 30.75
CA GLU A 455 -3.84 -4.32 32.11
C GLU A 455 -3.67 -2.81 32.36
N GLN A 456 -2.83 -2.14 31.57
CA GLN A 456 -2.62 -0.70 31.62
C GLN A 456 -3.39 0.07 30.53
N ALA A 457 -4.16 -0.62 29.69
CA ALA A 457 -4.93 0.03 28.63
C ALA A 457 -5.88 1.11 29.18
N GLY A 458 -5.90 2.26 28.52
CA GLY A 458 -6.66 3.46 28.89
C GLY A 458 -6.00 4.35 29.94
N LYS A 459 -4.95 3.88 30.63
CA LYS A 459 -4.24 4.67 31.65
C LYS A 459 -3.09 5.47 31.02
N PRO A 460 -2.78 6.67 31.55
CA PRO A 460 -1.58 7.40 31.16
C PRO A 460 -0.33 6.66 31.64
N LEU A 461 0.62 6.43 30.74
CA LEU A 461 1.90 5.81 31.04
C LEU A 461 3.03 6.82 30.85
N ALA A 462 3.68 7.24 31.94
CA ALA A 462 4.87 8.08 31.90
C ALA A 462 6.13 7.26 31.52
N GLY A 463 7.22 7.96 31.19
CA GLY A 463 8.47 7.39 30.68
C GLY A 463 8.91 6.06 31.34
N PRO A 464 9.20 6.04 32.66
CA PRO A 464 9.67 4.83 33.33
C PRO A 464 8.68 3.65 33.28
N ALA A 465 7.37 3.92 33.34
CA ALA A 465 6.35 2.87 33.25
C ALA A 465 6.21 2.33 31.82
N ALA A 466 6.28 3.22 30.82
CA ALA A 466 6.24 2.83 29.42
C ALA A 466 7.48 1.99 29.03
N GLU A 467 8.66 2.35 29.53
CA GLU A 467 9.90 1.59 29.31
C GLU A 467 9.87 0.23 30.02
N ALA A 468 9.40 0.19 31.27
CA ALA A 468 9.27 -1.07 32.02
C ALA A 468 8.30 -2.07 31.35
N LEU A 469 7.24 -1.57 30.69
CA LEU A 469 6.34 -2.38 29.87
C LEU A 469 6.92 -2.72 28.49
N GLY A 470 8.09 -2.16 28.15
CA GLY A 470 8.74 -2.33 26.86
C GLY A 470 8.02 -1.61 25.71
N LEU A 471 7.17 -0.61 25.97
CA LEU A 471 6.44 0.13 24.92
C LEU A 471 7.31 1.18 24.21
N VAL A 472 8.37 1.65 24.85
CA VAL A 472 9.37 2.54 24.27
C VAL A 472 10.73 1.85 24.21
N THR A 473 11.64 2.38 23.40
CA THR A 473 13.03 1.94 23.34
C THR A 473 13.83 2.44 24.53
N ALA A 474 13.60 3.69 24.94
CA ALA A 474 14.20 4.30 26.13
C ALA A 474 13.35 5.48 26.61
N ALA A 475 13.24 5.66 27.92
CA ALA A 475 12.79 6.90 28.55
C ALA A 475 14.02 7.69 29.02
N LEU A 476 14.26 8.84 28.39
CA LEU A 476 15.46 9.65 28.62
C LEU A 476 15.12 10.86 29.47
N ASP A 477 15.96 11.17 30.45
CA ASP A 477 15.82 12.39 31.25
C ASP A 477 16.05 13.64 30.39
N ASP A 478 15.52 14.77 30.84
CA ASP A 478 15.60 16.06 30.15
C ASP A 478 17.03 16.57 29.94
N ILE A 479 17.96 16.20 30.84
CA ILE A 479 19.38 16.51 30.72
C ILE A 479 20.01 15.82 29.49
N ASP A 480 19.65 14.57 29.22
CA ASP A 480 20.27 13.75 28.18
C ASP A 480 19.50 13.80 26.85
N TRP A 481 18.21 14.18 26.88
CA TRP A 481 17.30 14.15 25.74
C TRP A 481 17.84 14.82 24.48
N GLU A 482 18.25 16.09 24.57
CA GLU A 482 18.64 16.85 23.37
C GLU A 482 19.85 16.22 22.66
N ASP A 483 20.86 15.81 23.43
CA ASP A 483 22.08 15.23 22.89
C ASP A 483 21.87 13.80 22.38
N GLU A 484 21.18 12.94 23.15
CA GLU A 484 20.95 11.55 22.73
C GLU A 484 20.06 11.45 21.49
N ILE A 485 18.99 12.24 21.41
CA ILE A 485 18.11 12.24 20.24
C ILE A 485 18.86 12.77 19.02
N ARG A 486 19.62 13.87 19.16
CA ARG A 486 20.43 14.42 18.08
C ARG A 486 21.45 13.40 17.58
N ILE A 487 22.21 12.77 18.48
CA ILE A 487 23.18 11.73 18.14
C ILE A 487 22.48 10.56 17.44
N ALA A 488 21.37 10.06 17.97
CA ALA A 488 20.66 8.93 17.39
C ALA A 488 20.15 9.23 15.96
N ILE A 489 19.68 10.45 15.70
CA ILE A 489 19.26 10.91 14.37
C ILE A 489 20.47 11.07 13.44
N GLU A 490 21.53 11.76 13.88
CA GLU A 490 22.76 11.98 13.10
C GLU A 490 23.42 10.64 12.71
N GLU A 491 23.54 9.72 13.67
CA GLU A 491 24.04 8.37 13.45
C GLU A 491 23.19 7.65 12.42
N ARG A 492 21.86 7.61 12.59
CA ARG A 492 20.97 6.91 11.67
C ARG A 492 21.05 7.50 10.26
N ALA A 493 21.10 8.83 10.16
CA ALA A 493 21.25 9.53 8.89
C ALA A 493 22.63 9.30 8.26
N SER A 494 23.68 8.98 9.02
CA SER A 494 25.05 8.78 8.51
C SER A 494 25.31 7.39 7.90
N LEU A 495 24.51 6.38 8.26
CA LEU A 495 24.71 4.99 7.85
C LEU A 495 24.29 4.74 6.40
N SER A 496 24.76 3.62 5.83
CA SER A 496 24.36 3.20 4.47
C SER A 496 22.85 2.93 4.40
N PRO A 497 22.11 3.61 3.51
CA PRO A 497 20.66 3.42 3.40
C PRO A 497 20.28 2.02 2.91
N ASP A 498 21.15 1.36 2.14
CA ASP A 498 20.95 -0.01 1.67
C ASP A 498 20.97 -1.00 2.85
N ALA A 499 21.96 -0.84 3.73
CA ALA A 499 22.11 -1.68 4.93
C ALA A 499 20.97 -1.44 5.92
N LEU A 500 20.58 -0.18 6.13
CA LEU A 500 19.44 0.18 6.98
C LEU A 500 18.13 -0.41 6.46
N THR A 501 17.83 -0.24 5.18
CA THR A 501 16.60 -0.79 4.58
C THR A 501 16.54 -2.31 4.72
N GLY A 502 17.67 -3.00 4.50
CA GLY A 502 17.77 -4.45 4.70
C GLY A 502 17.59 -4.87 6.16
N LEU A 503 18.22 -4.16 7.09
CA LEU A 503 18.09 -4.39 8.54
C LEU A 503 16.63 -4.24 8.98
N GLU A 504 16.00 -3.11 8.64
CA GLU A 504 14.63 -2.76 9.01
C GLU A 504 13.63 -3.79 8.47
N ALA A 505 13.77 -4.20 7.21
CA ALA A 505 12.92 -5.23 6.62
C ALA A 505 13.00 -6.59 7.33
N ASN A 506 14.13 -6.91 7.97
CA ASN A 506 14.27 -8.13 8.76
C ASN A 506 13.73 -7.96 10.18
N LEU A 507 14.08 -6.86 10.86
CA LEU A 507 13.70 -6.63 12.25
C LEU A 507 12.20 -6.38 12.43
N ARG A 508 11.57 -5.65 11.50
CA ARG A 508 10.12 -5.40 11.54
C ARG A 508 9.29 -6.67 11.30
N PHE A 509 9.86 -7.70 10.67
CA PHE A 509 9.15 -8.92 10.21
C PHE A 509 9.84 -10.22 10.67
N GLY A 510 10.26 -10.31 11.93
CA GLY A 510 11.18 -11.37 12.39
C GLY A 510 10.60 -12.77 12.65
N GLY A 511 9.28 -12.93 12.81
CA GLY A 511 8.71 -14.20 13.33
C GLY A 511 7.67 -14.89 12.44
N HIS A 512 6.81 -14.13 11.76
CA HIS A 512 5.63 -14.64 11.06
C HIS A 512 5.58 -14.16 9.60
N GLU A 513 5.28 -15.08 8.68
CA GLU A 513 5.21 -14.81 7.24
C GLU A 513 3.82 -15.12 6.68
N THR A 514 3.24 -14.16 5.97
CA THR A 514 1.97 -14.23 5.26
C THR A 514 2.20 -14.16 3.75
N MET A 515 1.13 -14.22 2.96
CA MET A 515 1.22 -13.96 1.51
C MET A 515 1.78 -12.55 1.26
N GLU A 516 1.31 -11.55 2.00
CA GLU A 516 1.70 -10.16 1.86
C GLU A 516 3.17 -9.92 2.23
N THR A 517 3.68 -10.50 3.33
CA THR A 517 5.13 -10.39 3.65
C THR A 517 5.99 -11.16 2.67
N ARG A 518 5.52 -12.29 2.13
CA ARG A 518 6.24 -12.99 1.04
C ARG A 518 6.29 -12.18 -0.25
N ILE A 519 5.28 -11.35 -0.52
CA ILE A 519 5.29 -10.36 -1.61
C ILE A 519 6.38 -9.31 -1.35
N PHE A 520 6.38 -8.66 -0.17
CA PHE A 520 7.31 -7.56 0.13
C PHE A 520 8.73 -8.00 0.52
N GLY A 521 8.90 -9.23 1.01
CA GLY A 521 10.15 -9.85 1.40
C GLY A 521 10.68 -10.71 0.27
N ARG A 522 10.40 -12.02 0.32
CA ARG A 522 10.94 -13.02 -0.63
C ARG A 522 10.86 -12.56 -2.09
N LEU A 523 9.67 -12.25 -2.60
CA LEU A 523 9.50 -11.91 -4.02
C LEU A 523 10.19 -10.58 -4.36
N THR A 524 9.90 -9.51 -3.61
CA THR A 524 10.41 -8.17 -3.89
C THR A 524 11.92 -8.07 -3.69
N ALA A 525 12.51 -8.69 -2.68
CA ALA A 525 13.96 -8.66 -2.47
C ALA A 525 14.72 -9.32 -3.63
N TRP A 526 14.26 -10.50 -4.10
CA TRP A 526 14.83 -11.14 -5.28
C TRP A 526 14.63 -10.28 -6.53
N GLN A 527 13.45 -9.69 -6.71
CA GLN A 527 13.19 -8.77 -7.83
C GLN A 527 14.11 -7.55 -7.80
N ASN A 528 14.37 -6.97 -6.62
CA ASN A 528 15.24 -5.81 -6.47
C ASN A 528 16.70 -6.15 -6.80
N TRP A 529 17.17 -7.33 -6.36
CA TRP A 529 18.50 -7.83 -6.75
C TRP A 529 18.61 -7.98 -8.28
N ILE A 530 17.59 -8.53 -8.94
CA ILE A 530 17.54 -8.64 -10.41
C ILE A 530 17.53 -7.25 -11.06
N PHE A 531 16.74 -6.31 -10.55
CA PHE A 531 16.62 -4.95 -11.08
C PHE A 531 17.88 -4.09 -10.98
N ASN A 532 18.90 -4.53 -10.25
CA ASN A 532 20.21 -3.88 -10.17
C ASN A 532 21.29 -4.57 -11.03
N ARG A 533 20.95 -5.64 -11.75
CA ARG A 533 21.92 -6.44 -12.51
C ARG A 533 21.86 -6.20 -14.01
N PRO A 534 23.01 -6.28 -14.71
CA PRO A 534 23.10 -5.94 -16.13
C PRO A 534 22.27 -6.85 -17.04
N ASN A 535 22.01 -8.11 -16.67
CA ASN A 535 21.16 -9.01 -17.45
C ASN A 535 19.76 -8.43 -17.68
N ALA A 536 19.19 -7.73 -16.69
CA ALA A 536 17.87 -7.11 -16.82
C ALA A 536 17.98 -5.67 -17.35
N VAL A 537 18.79 -4.82 -16.72
CA VAL A 537 18.77 -3.34 -16.91
C VAL A 537 19.98 -2.77 -17.66
N GLY A 538 20.98 -3.58 -17.98
CA GLY A 538 22.17 -3.16 -18.74
C GLY A 538 21.82 -2.72 -20.16
N GLU A 539 22.76 -2.07 -20.86
CA GLU A 539 22.56 -1.57 -22.24
C GLU A 539 22.08 -2.66 -23.22
N HIS A 540 22.60 -3.88 -23.07
CA HIS A 540 22.19 -5.07 -23.81
C HIS A 540 21.33 -6.05 -22.99
N GLY A 541 20.83 -5.59 -21.84
CA GLY A 541 19.94 -6.35 -20.96
C GLY A 541 18.54 -6.48 -21.56
N ALA A 542 17.79 -7.47 -21.07
CA ALA A 542 16.50 -7.87 -21.66
C ALA A 542 15.49 -6.72 -21.77
N LEU A 543 15.38 -5.84 -20.77
CA LEU A 543 14.44 -4.72 -20.81
C LEU A 543 14.75 -3.70 -21.92
N LYS A 544 16.03 -3.42 -22.19
CA LYS A 544 16.44 -2.39 -23.16
C LYS A 544 16.44 -2.87 -24.60
N VAL A 545 16.65 -4.17 -24.82
CA VAL A 545 16.62 -4.75 -26.17
C VAL A 545 15.22 -5.18 -26.62
N PHE A 546 14.24 -5.18 -25.71
CA PHE A 546 12.85 -5.51 -26.03
C PHE A 546 12.32 -4.67 -27.20
N GLY A 547 11.71 -5.33 -28.18
CA GLY A 547 11.16 -4.68 -29.38
C GLY A 547 12.19 -4.21 -30.41
N THR A 548 13.50 -4.30 -30.14
CA THR A 548 14.55 -3.86 -31.09
C THR A 548 14.93 -4.92 -32.12
N GLY A 549 14.51 -6.18 -31.92
CA GLY A 549 14.94 -7.34 -32.71
C GLY A 549 16.29 -7.92 -32.29
N ASN A 550 17.04 -7.25 -31.41
CA ASN A 550 18.29 -7.76 -30.87
C ASN A 550 18.07 -8.79 -29.77
N LYS A 551 19.00 -9.76 -29.65
CA LYS A 551 19.02 -10.70 -28.53
C LYS A 551 19.68 -10.06 -27.31
N ALA A 552 19.12 -10.32 -26.13
CA ALA A 552 19.73 -9.93 -24.86
C ALA A 552 21.09 -10.63 -24.69
N ARG A 553 22.05 -9.95 -24.06
CA ARG A 553 23.34 -10.52 -23.70
C ARG A 553 23.36 -10.76 -22.20
N PHE A 554 23.43 -12.03 -21.81
CA PHE A 554 23.46 -12.43 -20.42
C PHE A 554 24.86 -12.85 -20.01
N ASP A 555 25.23 -12.44 -18.80
CA ASP A 555 26.17 -13.19 -17.98
C ASP A 555 25.49 -14.50 -17.54
N TRP A 556 26.15 -15.62 -17.82
CA TRP A 556 25.62 -16.97 -17.62
C TRP A 556 25.93 -17.55 -16.25
N ASP A 557 26.80 -16.90 -15.48
CA ASP A 557 27.19 -17.37 -14.16
C ASP A 557 26.03 -17.24 -13.16
N ARG A 558 25.80 -18.31 -12.39
CA ARG A 558 24.82 -18.36 -11.31
C ARG A 558 25.44 -17.79 -10.02
N VAL A 559 24.62 -17.19 -9.16
CA VAL A 559 25.03 -16.56 -7.89
C VAL A 559 24.34 -17.23 -6.72
#